data_AF-A0A1Q9NJG3-F1
#
_entry.id   AF-A0A1Q9NJG3-F1
#
_cell.length_a   1.000
_cell.length_b   1.000
_cell.length_c   1.000
_cell.angle_alpha   90.00
_cell.angle_beta   90.00
_cell.angle_gamma   90.00
#
_symmetry.space_group_name_H-M   'P 1'
#
loop_
_entity.id
_entity.type
_entity.pdbx_description
1 polymer ?
#
loop_
_entity_poly.entity_id
_entity_poly.type
_entity_poly.pdbx_seq_one_letter_code
_entity_poly.pdbx_strand_id
1 'polypeptide(L)'
;MSSNTRVVVKSGEEKENLLDSVLEESNFFEILDKRLAETKKSQDQFLIAIKPNIMMGYSKRDPSTITDPSLVEHLVDKIIEKGYTNIAIVESQNVFSNWFKNRDVTKVADYFGYSSKNYRIVDLTKEKAKYDYKNRLGKHWVGPTWRDADFRISFAKNKTHFSCYFTLTIKNLYGCTPLQNKFKEYHKIREFDWPTIEMLKHFPCHYGLIDAFISADGIWGLKSDETPVDTETIIGGENIIAVEAVGAEKMGLNPVVSRIFNKAVDAFGLPEIERVGDLSEYENWRNVPPGMDKALDIGEEFYNISNLLGFISSDMDPYFEVRTIACFAQALRKLMVPLQKVLSRMGF
;
A
#
# COMPACT_ATOMS: atom_id res chain seq x y z
N MET A 1 6.56 27.16 13.12
CA MET A 1 6.99 27.33 11.71
C MET A 1 6.48 26.11 10.98
N SER A 2 5.60 26.28 9.99
CA SER A 2 5.19 25.17 9.12
C SER A 2 6.46 24.64 8.45
N SER A 3 6.81 23.37 8.65
CA SER A 3 7.96 22.77 7.98
C SER A 3 7.57 22.56 6.51
N ASN A 4 8.17 23.34 5.61
CA ASN A 4 8.06 23.10 4.18
C ASN A 4 8.60 21.69 3.85
N THR A 5 7.89 20.92 3.03
CA THR A 5 8.32 19.59 2.57
C THR A 5 8.29 19.54 1.05
N ARG A 6 9.27 18.85 0.47
CA ARG A 6 9.35 18.64 -0.97
C ARG A 6 8.69 17.34 -1.39
N VAL A 7 7.93 17.38 -2.49
CA VAL A 7 7.42 16.20 -3.20
C VAL A 7 7.83 16.30 -4.67
N VAL A 8 8.52 15.27 -5.14
CA VAL A 8 9.04 15.19 -6.51
C VAL A 8 8.18 14.22 -7.31
N VAL A 9 7.81 14.63 -8.52
CA VAL A 9 7.07 13.83 -9.52
C VAL A 9 7.92 13.72 -10.78
N LYS A 10 8.21 12.49 -11.22
CA LYS A 10 8.95 12.22 -12.47
C LYS A 10 8.14 11.32 -13.37
N SER A 11 8.00 11.71 -14.63
CA SER A 11 7.33 10.95 -15.69
C SER A 11 8.34 10.56 -16.78
N GLY A 12 8.21 9.38 -17.38
CA GLY A 12 9.05 8.93 -18.49
C GLY A 12 9.09 7.41 -18.68
N GLU A 13 9.88 6.93 -19.64
CA GLU A 13 9.79 5.54 -20.12
C GLU A 13 10.55 4.51 -19.26
N GLU A 14 11.53 4.94 -18.46
CA GLU A 14 12.44 4.03 -17.73
C GLU A 14 12.27 4.15 -16.22
N LYS A 15 11.46 3.26 -15.63
CA LYS A 15 11.03 3.32 -14.23
C LYS A 15 12.17 3.41 -13.20
N GLU A 16 13.30 2.76 -13.43
CA GLU A 16 14.46 2.78 -12.52
C GLU A 16 15.15 4.17 -12.52
N ASN A 17 15.29 4.79 -13.70
CA ASN A 17 15.82 6.15 -13.84
C ASN A 17 14.89 7.19 -13.21
N LEU A 18 13.56 6.98 -13.32
CA LEU A 18 12.58 7.84 -12.65
C LEU A 18 12.71 7.75 -11.13
N LEU A 19 12.85 6.52 -10.60
CA LEU A 19 13.04 6.31 -9.17
C LEU A 19 14.34 6.97 -8.69
N ASP A 20 15.46 6.79 -9.39
CA ASP A 20 16.73 7.45 -9.06
C ASP A 20 16.59 8.98 -9.01
N SER A 21 15.95 9.57 -10.02
CA SER A 21 15.70 11.01 -10.09
C SER A 21 14.82 11.52 -8.94
N VAL A 22 13.80 10.75 -8.56
CA VAL A 22 12.94 11.06 -7.40
C VAL A 22 13.74 10.99 -6.11
N LEU A 23 14.54 9.95 -5.90
CA LEU A 23 15.36 9.80 -4.68
C LEU A 23 16.37 10.93 -4.54
N GLU A 24 17.02 11.35 -5.64
CA GLU A 24 17.97 12.46 -5.65
C GLU A 24 17.30 13.80 -5.35
N GLU A 25 16.29 14.21 -6.13
CA GLU A 25 15.72 15.55 -6.03
C GLU A 25 14.89 15.79 -4.75
N SER A 26 14.41 14.70 -4.13
CA SER A 26 13.72 14.72 -2.84
C SER A 26 14.66 14.60 -1.64
N ASN A 27 15.97 14.47 -1.87
CA ASN A 27 17.02 14.33 -0.85
C ASN A 27 16.86 13.07 0.03
N PHE A 28 16.48 11.94 -0.56
CA PHE A 28 16.19 10.70 0.17
C PHE A 28 17.36 10.26 1.06
N PHE A 29 18.59 10.30 0.55
CA PHE A 29 19.76 9.81 1.29
C PHE A 29 20.19 10.78 2.39
N GLU A 30 20.04 12.09 2.19
CA GLU A 30 20.28 13.10 3.22
C GLU A 30 19.27 12.94 4.38
N ILE A 31 18.01 12.66 4.06
CA ILE A 31 16.97 12.34 5.05
C ILE A 31 17.35 11.08 5.82
N LEU A 32 17.78 10.02 5.13
CA LEU A 32 18.19 8.75 5.74
C LEU A 32 19.41 8.91 6.66
N ASP A 33 20.45 9.62 6.21
CA ASP A 33 21.67 9.90 6.96
C ASP A 33 21.39 10.77 8.19
N LYS A 34 20.51 11.77 8.05
CA LYS A 34 20.05 12.59 9.17
C LYS A 34 19.36 11.74 10.23
N ARG A 35 18.51 10.80 9.84
CA ARG A 35 17.85 9.87 10.78
C ARG A 35 18.84 8.92 11.44
N LEU A 36 19.84 8.42 10.71
CA LEU A 36 20.91 7.64 11.31
C LEU A 36 21.65 8.43 12.40
N ALA A 37 21.99 9.69 12.13
CA ALA A 37 22.70 10.58 13.06
C ALA A 37 21.90 10.90 14.34
N GLU A 38 20.56 10.79 14.31
CA GLU A 38 19.69 10.89 15.49
C GLU A 38 19.78 9.63 16.39
N THR A 39 20.43 8.55 15.93
CA THR A 39 20.61 7.30 16.66
C THR A 39 22.06 7.08 17.13
N LYS A 40 22.28 6.03 17.92
CA LYS A 40 23.63 5.55 18.31
C LYS A 40 24.07 4.33 17.49
N LYS A 41 23.38 4.01 16.40
CA LYS A 41 23.58 2.80 15.60
C LYS A 41 24.56 3.06 14.46
N SER A 42 25.28 2.02 14.04
CA SER A 42 25.97 1.99 12.75
C SER A 42 24.99 1.64 11.62
N GLN A 43 25.39 1.87 10.36
CA GLN A 43 24.55 1.61 9.18
C GLN A 43 24.07 0.15 9.07
N ASP A 44 24.90 -0.81 9.49
CA ASP A 44 24.59 -2.24 9.51
C ASP A 44 23.62 -2.64 10.64
N GLN A 45 23.48 -1.80 11.67
CA GLN A 45 22.54 -2.00 12.78
C GLN A 45 21.21 -1.25 12.58
N PHE A 46 21.22 -0.24 11.71
CA PHE A 46 20.08 0.65 11.46
C PHE A 46 19.02 -0.05 10.60
N LEU A 47 17.87 -0.36 11.19
CA LEU A 47 16.81 -1.14 10.55
C LEU A 47 15.97 -0.25 9.64
N ILE A 48 16.01 -0.53 8.34
CA ILE A 48 15.15 0.09 7.32
C ILE A 48 14.01 -0.89 6.98
N ALA A 49 12.78 -0.48 7.28
CA ALA A 49 11.58 -1.23 6.90
C ALA A 49 10.89 -0.60 5.69
N ILE A 50 10.74 -1.35 4.61
CA ILE A 50 10.04 -0.93 3.39
C ILE A 50 8.71 -1.68 3.32
N LYS A 51 7.62 -0.93 3.17
CA LYS A 51 6.26 -1.46 3.00
C LYS A 51 5.81 -1.26 1.56
N PRO A 52 5.97 -2.25 0.66
CA PRO A 52 5.32 -2.26 -0.63
C PRO A 52 3.87 -2.77 -0.56
N ASN A 53 3.09 -2.62 -1.63
CA ASN A 53 1.84 -3.36 -1.82
C ASN A 53 2.14 -4.72 -2.45
N ILE A 54 1.93 -5.81 -1.70
CA ILE A 54 2.13 -7.18 -2.21
C ILE A 54 0.86 -8.02 -2.03
N MET A 55 0.22 -7.91 -0.86
CA MET A 55 -0.80 -8.89 -0.45
C MET A 55 -2.14 -8.78 -1.16
N MET A 56 -2.37 -7.75 -1.99
CA MET A 56 -3.52 -7.69 -2.89
C MET A 56 -3.28 -8.38 -4.24
N GLY A 57 -2.03 -8.70 -4.58
CA GLY A 57 -1.70 -9.42 -5.80
C GLY A 57 -2.28 -10.82 -5.80
N TYR A 58 -2.90 -11.21 -6.92
CA TYR A 58 -3.60 -12.48 -7.05
C TYR A 58 -3.20 -13.27 -8.31
N SER A 59 -2.55 -12.66 -9.31
CA SER A 59 -2.05 -13.32 -10.51
C SER A 59 -0.84 -12.61 -11.13
N LYS A 60 0.11 -13.36 -11.69
CA LYS A 60 1.22 -12.79 -12.49
C LYS A 60 0.75 -12.06 -13.76
N ARG A 61 -0.46 -12.35 -14.22
CA ARG A 61 -1.05 -11.67 -15.39
C ARG A 61 -1.58 -10.29 -15.06
N ASP A 62 -1.66 -9.95 -13.77
CA ASP A 62 -2.12 -8.65 -13.29
C ASP A 62 -1.11 -8.05 -12.30
N PRO A 63 -0.20 -7.19 -12.78
CA PRO A 63 0.73 -6.45 -11.93
C PRO A 63 0.12 -5.16 -11.35
N SER A 64 -1.12 -4.79 -11.70
CA SER A 64 -1.70 -3.46 -11.43
C SER A 64 -1.86 -3.16 -9.93
N THR A 65 -2.06 -4.18 -9.10
CA THR A 65 -2.38 -4.00 -7.68
C THR A 65 -1.20 -4.16 -6.72
N ILE A 66 -0.01 -4.45 -7.25
CA ILE A 66 1.22 -4.61 -6.48
C ILE A 66 2.23 -3.53 -6.83
N THR A 67 3.07 -3.15 -5.87
CA THR A 67 4.27 -2.37 -6.17
C THR A 67 5.20 -3.24 -7.00
N ASP A 68 5.71 -2.70 -8.10
CA ASP A 68 6.62 -3.41 -8.99
C ASP A 68 7.83 -3.95 -8.22
N PRO A 69 8.05 -5.28 -8.19
CA PRO A 69 9.17 -5.88 -7.48
C PRO A 69 10.52 -5.32 -7.93
N SER A 70 10.71 -5.00 -9.21
CA SER A 70 12.00 -4.48 -9.69
C SER A 70 12.30 -3.09 -9.14
N LEU A 71 11.29 -2.24 -8.92
CA LEU A 71 11.47 -0.94 -8.26
C LEU A 71 11.86 -1.11 -6.79
N VAL A 72 11.30 -2.13 -6.11
CA VAL A 72 11.67 -2.41 -4.72
C VAL A 72 13.09 -2.97 -4.64
N GLU A 73 13.48 -3.90 -5.51
CA GLU A 73 14.86 -4.42 -5.58
C GLU A 73 15.84 -3.29 -5.91
N HIS A 74 15.53 -2.43 -6.87
CA HIS A 74 16.35 -1.27 -7.23
C HIS A 74 16.54 -0.33 -6.02
N LEU A 75 15.46 0.05 -5.33
CA LEU A 75 15.56 0.85 -4.11
C LEU A 75 16.46 0.20 -3.05
N VAL A 76 16.34 -1.12 -2.86
CA VAL A 76 17.17 -1.88 -1.92
C VAL A 76 18.65 -1.82 -2.32
N ASP A 77 18.96 -2.03 -3.60
CA ASP A 77 20.33 -1.96 -4.11
C ASP A 77 20.94 -0.56 -3.90
N LYS A 78 20.19 0.52 -4.19
CA LYS A 78 20.63 1.89 -3.91
C LYS A 78 20.90 2.16 -2.42
N ILE A 79 20.09 1.58 -1.53
CA ILE A 79 20.29 1.69 -0.08
C ILE A 79 21.54 0.93 0.37
N ILE A 80 21.80 -0.25 -0.20
CA ILE A 80 22.99 -1.07 0.09
C ILE A 80 24.27 -0.41 -0.43
N GLU A 81 24.23 0.22 -1.61
CA GLU A 81 25.34 1.02 -2.15
C GLU A 81 25.81 2.10 -1.17
N LYS A 82 24.91 2.60 -0.32
CA LYS A 82 25.23 3.58 0.74
C LYS A 82 25.71 2.95 2.06
N GLY A 83 25.74 1.62 2.18
CA GLY A 83 26.26 0.89 3.33
C GLY A 83 25.20 0.36 4.31
N TYR A 84 23.91 0.61 4.05
CA TYR A 84 22.83 0.10 4.90
C TYR A 84 22.46 -1.33 4.51
N THR A 85 22.57 -2.27 5.44
CA THR A 85 22.39 -3.72 5.15
C THR A 85 21.30 -4.39 5.98
N ASN A 86 20.81 -3.74 7.05
CA ASN A 86 19.69 -4.27 7.84
C ASN A 86 18.35 -3.80 7.26
N ILE A 87 17.93 -4.46 6.17
CA ILE A 87 16.71 -4.10 5.43
C ILE A 87 15.65 -5.18 5.60
N ALA A 88 14.40 -4.76 5.78
CA ALA A 88 13.24 -5.63 5.82
C ALA A 88 12.12 -5.13 4.89
N ILE A 89 11.67 -5.99 3.98
CA ILE A 89 10.41 -5.81 3.27
C ILE A 89 9.30 -6.39 4.14
N VAL A 90 8.35 -5.55 4.53
CA VAL A 90 7.31 -5.92 5.49
C VAL A 90 5.92 -5.96 4.86
N GLU A 91 5.09 -6.92 5.25
CA GLU A 91 3.66 -6.97 4.93
C GLU A 91 2.92 -7.77 6.02
N SER A 92 1.59 -7.65 6.07
CA SER A 92 0.70 -8.47 6.89
C SER A 92 -0.29 -9.20 6.02
N GLN A 93 -0.59 -10.45 6.37
CA GLN A 93 -1.64 -11.20 5.68
C GLN A 93 -2.98 -10.47 5.68
N ASN A 94 -3.78 -10.74 4.66
CA ASN A 94 -5.09 -10.13 4.50
C ASN A 94 -6.21 -11.17 4.36
N VAL A 95 -7.41 -10.71 4.00
CA VAL A 95 -8.61 -11.56 3.91
C VAL A 95 -8.45 -12.72 2.92
N PHE A 96 -7.61 -12.60 1.89
CA PHE A 96 -7.35 -13.70 0.95
C PHE A 96 -6.75 -14.92 1.64
N SER A 97 -6.00 -14.74 2.72
CA SER A 97 -5.44 -15.85 3.49
C SER A 97 -6.49 -16.71 4.18
N ASN A 98 -7.73 -16.21 4.33
CA ASN A 98 -8.87 -17.00 4.79
C ASN A 98 -9.42 -17.93 3.69
N TRP A 99 -9.29 -17.52 2.42
CA TRP A 99 -9.95 -18.18 1.29
C TRP A 99 -9.00 -19.02 0.44
N PHE A 100 -7.72 -18.67 0.41
CA PHE A 100 -6.72 -19.30 -0.45
C PHE A 100 -5.50 -19.77 0.35
N LYS A 101 -4.87 -20.84 -0.14
CA LYS A 101 -3.58 -21.34 0.34
C LYS A 101 -2.45 -20.47 -0.23
N ASN A 102 -1.25 -20.65 0.31
CA ASN A 102 -0.03 -19.94 -0.13
C ASN A 102 -0.13 -18.40 -0.05
N ARG A 103 -0.89 -17.89 0.92
CA ARG A 103 -1.10 -16.46 1.17
C ARG A 103 -0.36 -15.93 2.40
N ASP A 104 0.65 -16.65 2.87
CA ASP A 104 1.61 -16.04 3.78
C ASP A 104 2.54 -15.10 3.00
N VAL A 105 3.01 -14.03 3.66
CA VAL A 105 3.69 -12.91 2.98
C VAL A 105 4.90 -13.39 2.18
N THR A 106 5.70 -14.28 2.77
CA THR A 106 6.87 -14.90 2.13
C THR A 106 6.51 -15.58 0.81
N LYS A 107 5.50 -16.45 0.78
CA LYS A 107 5.11 -17.13 -0.47
C LYS A 107 4.53 -16.19 -1.52
N VAL A 108 3.79 -15.16 -1.12
CA VAL A 108 3.24 -14.19 -2.08
C VAL A 108 4.37 -13.36 -2.68
N ALA A 109 5.33 -12.92 -1.86
CA ALA A 109 6.50 -12.21 -2.34
C ALA A 109 7.36 -13.06 -3.30
N ASP A 110 7.65 -14.32 -2.93
CA ASP A 110 8.36 -15.27 -3.81
C ASP A 110 7.61 -15.47 -5.14
N TYR A 111 6.28 -15.61 -5.08
CA TYR A 111 5.46 -15.76 -6.28
C TYR A 111 5.59 -14.55 -7.21
N PHE A 112 5.63 -13.33 -6.68
CA PHE A 112 5.79 -12.11 -7.47
C PHE A 112 7.25 -11.76 -7.81
N GLY A 113 8.23 -12.57 -7.40
CA GLY A 113 9.63 -12.41 -7.83
C GLY A 113 10.48 -11.52 -6.94
N TYR A 114 10.09 -11.33 -5.67
CA TYR A 114 10.96 -10.73 -4.67
C TYR A 114 12.11 -11.71 -4.36
N SER A 115 13.36 -11.24 -4.47
CA SER A 115 14.54 -12.12 -4.44
C SER A 115 14.94 -12.57 -3.03
N SER A 116 14.64 -11.77 -2.01
CA SER A 116 15.11 -11.93 -0.63
C SER A 116 16.62 -12.05 -0.44
N LYS A 117 17.43 -11.66 -1.44
CA LYS A 117 18.89 -11.87 -1.43
C LYS A 117 19.61 -10.98 -0.42
N ASN A 118 19.24 -9.71 -0.35
CA ASN A 118 19.93 -8.69 0.45
C ASN A 118 19.07 -8.10 1.57
N TYR A 119 17.88 -8.66 1.79
CA TYR A 119 16.89 -8.15 2.73
C TYR A 119 16.02 -9.30 3.24
N ARG A 120 15.34 -9.09 4.36
CA ARG A 120 14.38 -10.06 4.90
C ARG A 120 12.98 -9.76 4.41
N ILE A 121 12.23 -10.77 3.98
CA ILE A 121 10.78 -10.66 3.79
C ILE A 121 10.10 -11.04 5.10
N VAL A 122 9.33 -10.13 5.67
CA VAL A 122 8.75 -10.29 7.01
C VAL A 122 7.23 -10.26 6.97
N ASP A 123 6.64 -11.34 7.48
CA ASP A 123 5.20 -11.47 7.70
C ASP A 123 4.83 -10.94 9.10
N LEU A 124 4.41 -9.68 9.16
CA LEU A 124 4.02 -8.99 10.39
C LEU A 124 2.83 -9.68 11.10
N THR A 125 2.00 -10.46 10.37
CA THR A 125 0.93 -11.26 10.98
C THR A 125 1.49 -12.42 11.79
N LYS A 126 2.61 -13.03 11.35
CA LYS A 126 3.26 -14.15 12.05
C LYS A 126 4.08 -13.70 13.25
N GLU A 127 4.77 -12.56 13.17
CA GLU A 127 5.59 -12.04 14.29
C GLU A 127 4.81 -11.14 15.27
N LYS A 128 3.50 -10.98 15.08
CA LYS A 128 2.69 -10.02 15.85
C LYS A 128 2.87 -10.17 17.36
N ALA A 129 3.11 -9.04 18.02
CA ALA A 129 3.22 -8.93 19.47
C ALA A 129 2.15 -7.98 20.01
N LYS A 130 1.77 -8.18 21.28
CA LYS A 130 0.87 -7.26 21.97
C LYS A 130 1.57 -5.92 22.15
N TYR A 131 0.84 -4.83 21.93
CA TYR A 131 1.31 -3.46 22.12
C TYR A 131 0.15 -2.58 22.59
N ASP A 132 0.47 -1.60 23.42
CA ASP A 132 -0.52 -0.64 23.92
C ASP A 132 -0.38 0.68 23.14
N TYR A 133 -1.26 0.85 22.16
CA TYR A 133 -1.38 2.08 21.37
C TYR A 133 -2.04 3.21 22.16
N LYS A 134 -2.50 2.95 23.40
CA LYS A 134 -3.28 3.92 24.18
C LYS A 134 -4.53 4.36 23.40
N ASN A 135 -5.22 5.40 23.88
CA ASN A 135 -6.36 6.04 23.19
C ASN A 135 -7.42 5.04 22.68
N ARG A 136 -7.95 5.28 21.47
CA ARG A 136 -9.05 4.51 20.85
C ARG A 136 -8.64 3.08 20.46
N LEU A 137 -7.37 2.85 20.08
CA LEU A 137 -6.90 1.51 19.69
C LEU A 137 -6.61 0.61 20.89
N GLY A 138 -6.14 1.20 21.99
CA GLY A 138 -5.79 0.50 23.23
C GLY A 138 -4.79 -0.63 23.01
N LYS A 139 -5.00 -1.73 23.73
CA LYS A 139 -4.18 -2.95 23.59
C LYS A 139 -4.53 -3.67 22.30
N HIS A 140 -3.59 -3.68 21.37
CA HIS A 140 -3.74 -4.33 20.08
C HIS A 140 -2.45 -5.03 19.66
N TRP A 141 -2.35 -5.41 18.39
CA TRP A 141 -1.20 -6.11 17.82
C TRP A 141 -0.36 -5.18 16.96
N VAL A 142 0.97 -5.35 17.03
CA VAL A 142 1.95 -4.72 16.14
C VAL A 142 2.94 -5.76 15.64
N GLY A 143 3.46 -5.63 14.42
CA GLY A 143 4.62 -6.38 13.96
C GLY A 143 5.91 -5.75 14.49
N PRO A 144 6.71 -6.44 15.34
CA PRO A 144 7.92 -5.88 15.93
C PRO A 144 8.92 -5.31 14.91
N THR A 145 9.06 -5.92 13.73
CA THR A 145 9.98 -5.41 12.69
C THR A 145 9.56 -4.02 12.21
N TRP A 146 8.26 -3.76 12.01
CA TRP A 146 7.77 -2.41 11.70
C TRP A 146 7.87 -1.47 12.90
N ARG A 147 7.53 -1.97 14.10
CA ARG A 147 7.57 -1.20 15.36
C ARG A 147 8.97 -0.65 15.63
N ASP A 148 9.98 -1.50 15.53
CA ASP A 148 11.35 -1.24 15.98
C ASP A 148 12.25 -0.69 14.86
N ALA A 149 11.72 -0.52 13.65
CA ALA A 149 12.45 0.09 12.54
C ALA A 149 12.91 1.51 12.85
N ASP A 150 14.14 1.81 12.49
CA ASP A 150 14.74 3.13 12.64
C ASP A 150 14.33 4.05 11.47
N PHE A 151 14.13 3.47 10.29
CA PHE A 151 13.61 4.15 9.11
C PHE A 151 12.49 3.34 8.46
N ARG A 152 11.46 4.03 7.96
CA ARG A 152 10.22 3.42 7.49
C ARG A 152 9.82 4.07 6.18
N ILE A 153 9.66 3.25 5.16
CA ILE A 153 9.34 3.68 3.80
C ILE A 153 7.99 3.06 3.42
N SER A 154 7.04 3.89 3.02
CA SER A 154 5.82 3.41 2.36
C SER A 154 6.01 3.50 0.86
N PHE A 155 6.17 2.36 0.18
CA PHE A 155 6.28 2.29 -1.27
C PHE A 155 4.96 1.81 -1.88
N ALA A 156 4.00 2.71 -1.98
CA ALA A 156 2.65 2.39 -2.41
C ALA A 156 2.55 2.17 -3.92
N LYS A 157 1.60 1.34 -4.34
CA LYS A 157 1.12 1.26 -5.72
C LYS A 157 0.07 2.34 -5.95
N ASN A 158 0.13 3.04 -7.08
CA ASN A 158 -0.86 4.02 -7.49
C ASN A 158 -2.16 3.31 -7.88
N LYS A 159 -3.14 3.35 -6.99
CA LYS A 159 -4.42 2.69 -7.26
C LYS A 159 -5.62 3.30 -6.58
N THR A 160 -6.77 3.14 -7.21
CA THR A 160 -8.06 3.46 -6.65
C THR A 160 -8.49 2.46 -5.57
N HIS A 161 -9.42 2.88 -4.71
CA HIS A 161 -10.02 2.00 -3.72
C HIS A 161 -11.44 2.47 -3.39
N PHE A 162 -12.43 1.61 -3.61
CA PHE A 162 -13.84 2.00 -3.49
C PHE A 162 -14.25 2.55 -2.11
N SER A 163 -13.67 2.07 -1.00
CA SER A 163 -13.99 2.58 0.35
C SER A 163 -13.35 3.96 0.69
N CYS A 164 -12.45 4.49 -0.14
CA CYS A 164 -11.72 5.73 0.19
C CYS A 164 -11.17 6.49 -1.04
N TYR A 165 -11.77 6.29 -2.21
CA TYR A 165 -11.37 6.82 -3.52
C TYR A 165 -10.03 6.29 -4.04
N PHE A 166 -8.96 6.42 -3.26
CA PHE A 166 -7.60 6.00 -3.60
C PHE A 166 -6.89 5.34 -2.42
N THR A 167 -5.81 4.63 -2.71
CA THR A 167 -4.90 4.09 -1.69
C THR A 167 -3.47 4.34 -2.13
N LEU A 168 -2.81 5.27 -1.44
CA LEU A 168 -1.43 5.66 -1.71
C LEU A 168 -0.59 5.40 -0.45
N THR A 169 0.28 6.33 -0.05
CA THR A 169 1.28 6.12 1.00
C THR A 169 0.68 5.93 2.40
N ILE A 170 -0.37 6.65 2.77
CA ILE A 170 -0.98 6.56 4.12
C ILE A 170 -1.72 5.23 4.24
N LYS A 171 -2.63 4.94 3.31
CA LYS A 171 -3.41 3.70 3.35
C LYS A 171 -2.57 2.47 3.05
N ASN A 172 -1.40 2.58 2.42
CA ASN A 172 -0.50 1.43 2.32
C ASN A 172 -0.03 0.93 3.70
N LEU A 173 0.10 1.83 4.70
CA LEU A 173 0.45 1.47 6.08
C LEU A 173 -0.65 0.67 6.80
N TYR A 174 -1.89 0.72 6.32
CA TYR A 174 -2.94 -0.21 6.74
C TYR A 174 -2.50 -1.68 6.57
N GLY A 175 -1.69 -1.97 5.55
CA GLY A 175 -1.10 -3.28 5.32
C GLY A 175 -0.09 -3.71 6.39
N CYS A 176 0.34 -2.83 7.29
CA CYS A 176 1.17 -3.16 8.45
C CYS A 176 0.35 -3.61 9.67
N THR A 177 -0.98 -3.48 9.63
CA THR A 177 -1.85 -3.95 10.71
C THR A 177 -1.74 -5.47 10.83
N PRO A 178 -1.50 -6.11 11.99
CA PRO A 178 -1.13 -7.54 11.96
C PRO A 178 -2.26 -8.56 11.86
N LEU A 179 -3.52 -8.20 12.14
CA LEU A 179 -4.60 -9.19 12.11
C LEU A 179 -5.00 -9.54 10.67
N GLN A 180 -5.01 -10.83 10.35
CA GLN A 180 -5.22 -11.35 9.00
C GLN A 180 -6.60 -10.97 8.43
N ASN A 181 -7.66 -11.11 9.21
CA ASN A 181 -9.02 -10.88 8.74
C ASN A 181 -9.35 -9.38 8.70
N LYS A 182 -8.82 -8.70 7.67
CA LYS A 182 -8.94 -7.25 7.46
C LYS A 182 -10.38 -6.74 7.49
N PHE A 183 -11.27 -7.43 6.77
CA PHE A 183 -12.68 -7.07 6.70
C PHE A 183 -13.35 -7.10 8.09
N LYS A 184 -13.10 -8.15 8.88
CA LYS A 184 -13.69 -8.23 10.22
C LYS A 184 -13.04 -7.22 11.17
N GLU A 185 -11.72 -7.26 11.27
CA GLU A 185 -10.99 -6.62 12.36
C GLU A 185 -10.82 -5.12 12.17
N TYR A 186 -10.72 -4.66 10.92
CA TYR A 186 -10.41 -3.27 10.63
C TYR A 186 -11.42 -2.57 9.75
N HIS A 187 -12.23 -3.25 8.92
CA HIS A 187 -13.36 -2.58 8.27
C HIS A 187 -14.56 -2.52 9.22
N LYS A 188 -15.04 -3.68 9.67
CA LYS A 188 -16.23 -3.76 10.53
C LYS A 188 -16.03 -3.29 11.98
N ILE A 189 -15.06 -3.87 12.70
CA ILE A 189 -14.95 -3.62 14.15
C ILE A 189 -14.28 -2.26 14.44
N ARG A 190 -13.35 -1.84 13.58
CA ARG A 190 -12.42 -0.77 13.89
C ARG A 190 -12.24 0.27 12.79
N GLU A 191 -13.03 0.33 11.73
CA GLU A 191 -12.92 1.36 10.66
C GLU A 191 -11.46 1.68 10.22
N PHE A 192 -11.02 1.16 9.07
CA PHE A 192 -9.60 1.01 8.72
C PHE A 192 -8.71 2.27 8.85
N ASP A 193 -9.30 3.45 8.87
CA ASP A 193 -8.63 4.74 8.93
C ASP A 193 -7.99 5.02 10.29
N TRP A 194 -8.72 4.98 11.40
CA TRP A 194 -8.19 5.38 12.71
C TRP A 194 -7.14 4.41 13.27
N PRO A 195 -7.20 3.07 13.07
CA PRO A 195 -6.09 2.19 13.43
C PRO A 195 -4.82 2.53 12.65
N THR A 196 -4.97 2.94 11.38
CA THR A 196 -3.85 3.37 10.54
C THR A 196 -3.23 4.67 11.08
N ILE A 197 -4.07 5.64 11.46
CA ILE A 197 -3.60 6.90 12.06
C ILE A 197 -2.95 6.69 13.43
N GLU A 198 -3.53 5.88 14.32
CA GLU A 198 -2.91 5.55 15.61
C GLU A 198 -1.58 4.80 15.43
N MET A 199 -1.48 3.91 14.44
CA MET A 199 -0.20 3.30 14.08
C MET A 199 0.83 4.33 13.62
N LEU A 200 0.44 5.28 12.79
CA LEU A 200 1.34 6.34 12.32
C LEU A 200 1.80 7.27 13.45
N LYS A 201 0.95 7.54 14.46
CA LYS A 201 1.33 8.32 15.64
C LYS A 201 2.42 7.64 16.48
N HIS A 202 2.33 6.32 16.61
CA HIS A 202 3.29 5.53 17.40
C HIS A 202 4.55 5.18 16.61
N PHE A 203 4.40 4.93 15.30
CA PHE A 203 5.46 4.47 14.41
C PHE A 203 5.46 5.33 13.14
N PRO A 204 6.03 6.56 13.21
CA PRO A 204 6.07 7.46 12.07
C PRO A 204 6.73 6.83 10.85
N CYS A 205 6.16 7.08 9.67
CA CYS A 205 6.77 6.75 8.38
C CYS A 205 7.60 7.94 7.92
N HIS A 206 8.82 7.68 7.48
CA HIS A 206 9.84 8.72 7.26
C HIS A 206 9.99 9.11 5.81
N TYR A 207 9.46 8.30 4.89
CA TYR A 207 9.52 8.57 3.47
C TYR A 207 8.38 7.85 2.73
N GLY A 208 7.80 8.52 1.74
CA GLY A 208 6.74 7.99 0.89
C GLY A 208 7.20 7.90 -0.56
N LEU A 209 6.86 6.78 -1.20
CA LEU A 209 7.01 6.56 -2.64
C LEU A 209 5.69 6.05 -3.21
N ILE A 210 5.38 6.47 -4.43
CA ILE A 210 4.26 5.95 -5.23
C ILE A 210 4.84 5.39 -6.52
N ASP A 211 4.72 4.08 -6.71
CA ASP A 211 4.83 3.40 -8.00
C ASP A 211 3.55 3.67 -8.79
N ALA A 212 3.62 4.65 -9.70
CA ALA A 212 2.61 4.93 -10.70
C ALA A 212 3.17 4.67 -12.10
N PHE A 213 4.05 3.68 -12.27
CA PHE A 213 4.54 3.36 -13.61
C PHE A 213 3.44 2.68 -14.43
N ILE A 214 2.82 1.66 -13.82
CA ILE A 214 1.55 1.08 -14.25
C ILE A 214 0.58 1.23 -13.09
N SER A 215 -0.61 1.76 -13.31
CA SER A 215 -1.59 2.08 -12.27
C SER A 215 -2.87 1.26 -12.38
N ALA A 216 -3.56 1.08 -11.27
CA ALA A 216 -4.87 0.40 -11.24
C ALA A 216 -5.99 1.40 -10.92
N ASP A 217 -6.93 1.54 -11.84
CA ASP A 217 -7.93 2.60 -11.82
C ASP A 217 -9.38 2.04 -11.80
N GLY A 218 -10.33 2.90 -11.47
CA GLY A 218 -11.76 2.58 -11.47
C GLY A 218 -12.20 1.81 -10.23
N ILE A 219 -13.40 1.23 -10.28
CA ILE A 219 -13.96 0.48 -9.12
C ILE A 219 -13.14 -0.76 -8.76
N TRP A 220 -12.38 -1.30 -9.73
CA TRP A 220 -11.63 -2.54 -9.57
C TRP A 220 -10.16 -2.35 -9.20
N GLY A 221 -9.62 -1.13 -9.14
CA GLY A 221 -8.22 -0.88 -8.81
C GLY A 221 -7.76 -1.40 -7.43
N LEU A 222 -8.70 -1.72 -6.53
CA LEU A 222 -8.37 -2.46 -5.30
C LEU A 222 -7.95 -3.91 -5.56
N LYS A 223 -8.64 -4.58 -6.50
CA LYS A 223 -8.56 -6.03 -6.71
C LYS A 223 -7.77 -6.37 -7.95
N SER A 224 -8.26 -5.92 -9.10
CA SER A 224 -7.82 -6.36 -10.42
C SER A 224 -8.20 -5.34 -11.47
N ASP A 225 -7.24 -4.71 -12.14
CA ASP A 225 -7.56 -3.89 -13.30
C ASP A 225 -7.22 -4.66 -14.58
N GLU A 226 -8.26 -5.04 -15.35
CA GLU A 226 -8.06 -5.69 -16.65
C GLU A 226 -7.61 -4.70 -17.74
N THR A 227 -7.65 -3.40 -17.43
CA THR A 227 -7.23 -2.30 -18.29
C THR A 227 -6.38 -1.31 -17.48
N PRO A 228 -5.22 -1.76 -16.94
CA PRO A 228 -4.36 -0.88 -16.15
C PRO A 228 -3.89 0.30 -17.00
N VAL A 229 -3.57 1.41 -16.33
CA VAL A 229 -3.21 2.67 -16.98
C VAL A 229 -1.70 2.83 -16.92
N ASP A 230 -1.06 2.99 -18.09
CA ASP A 230 0.36 3.32 -18.20
C ASP A 230 0.54 4.81 -17.88
N THR A 231 0.71 5.10 -16.60
CA THR A 231 0.88 6.48 -16.08
C THR A 231 2.35 6.90 -16.05
N GLU A 232 3.28 5.95 -16.16
CA GLU A 232 4.72 6.18 -16.38
C GLU A 232 5.36 7.16 -15.39
N THR A 233 4.90 7.15 -14.14
CA THR A 233 5.22 8.15 -13.13
C THR A 233 5.78 7.52 -11.85
N ILE A 234 6.75 8.17 -11.21
CA ILE A 234 7.15 7.90 -9.82
C ILE A 234 7.02 9.20 -9.01
N ILE A 235 6.50 9.08 -7.78
CA ILE A 235 6.33 10.21 -6.85
C ILE A 235 7.03 9.90 -5.54
N GLY A 236 7.75 10.85 -4.94
CA GLY A 236 8.41 10.63 -3.66
C GLY A 236 8.67 11.88 -2.82
N GLY A 237 8.83 11.69 -1.51
CA GLY A 237 9.14 12.75 -0.55
C GLY A 237 9.16 12.31 0.91
N GLU A 238 9.71 13.16 1.79
CA GLU A 238 9.86 12.88 3.24
C GLU A 238 8.52 12.74 3.96
N ASN A 239 7.55 13.58 3.61
CA ASN A 239 6.25 13.60 4.28
C ASN A 239 5.21 12.78 3.51
N ILE A 240 4.82 11.63 4.05
CA ILE A 240 3.85 10.74 3.38
C ILE A 240 2.48 11.40 3.14
N ILE A 241 2.07 12.37 3.96
CA ILE A 241 0.79 13.08 3.80
C ILE A 241 0.88 14.03 2.59
N ALA A 242 2.01 14.71 2.43
CA ALA A 242 2.26 15.53 1.25
C ALA A 242 2.34 14.69 -0.03
N VAL A 243 3.03 13.54 0.03
CA VAL A 243 3.11 12.59 -1.10
C VAL A 243 1.72 12.05 -1.47
N GLU A 244 0.88 11.72 -0.49
CA GLU A 244 -0.50 11.29 -0.74
C GLU A 244 -1.35 12.42 -1.36
N ALA A 245 -1.18 13.67 -0.91
CA ALA A 245 -1.87 14.82 -1.48
C ALA A 245 -1.53 15.00 -2.97
N VAL A 246 -0.24 15.02 -3.31
CA VAL A 246 0.22 15.18 -4.70
C VAL A 246 -0.19 13.99 -5.56
N GLY A 247 -0.13 12.76 -5.05
CA GLY A 247 -0.62 11.58 -5.77
C GLY A 247 -2.14 11.63 -6.05
N ALA A 248 -2.94 12.13 -5.11
CA ALA A 248 -4.37 12.35 -5.34
C ALA A 248 -4.63 13.48 -6.36
N GLU A 249 -3.84 14.55 -6.34
CA GLU A 249 -3.89 15.63 -7.34
C GLU A 249 -3.59 15.08 -8.74
N LYS A 250 -2.58 14.21 -8.91
CA LYS A 250 -2.31 13.51 -10.18
C LYS A 250 -3.51 12.68 -10.66
N MET A 251 -4.35 12.16 -9.75
CA MET A 251 -5.60 11.46 -10.08
C MET A 251 -6.79 12.40 -10.42
N GLY A 252 -6.57 13.72 -10.47
CA GLY A 252 -7.64 14.71 -10.66
C GLY A 252 -8.59 14.82 -9.47
N LEU A 253 -8.14 14.41 -8.27
CA LEU A 253 -8.93 14.45 -7.05
C LEU A 253 -8.42 15.51 -6.07
N ASN A 254 -9.35 16.15 -5.37
CA ASN A 254 -9.01 16.87 -4.15
C ASN A 254 -8.77 15.83 -3.03
N PRO A 255 -7.59 15.76 -2.40
CA PRO A 255 -7.28 14.72 -1.42
C PRO A 255 -8.24 14.66 -0.23
N VAL A 256 -8.94 15.76 0.09
CA VAL A 256 -9.96 15.82 1.16
C VAL A 256 -11.20 14.95 0.87
N VAL A 257 -11.34 14.36 -0.32
CA VAL A 257 -12.39 13.33 -0.56
C VAL A 257 -12.10 12.04 0.21
N SER A 258 -10.84 11.79 0.57
CA SER A 258 -10.43 10.59 1.28
C SER A 258 -10.57 10.76 2.80
N ARG A 259 -11.39 9.91 3.43
CA ARG A 259 -11.61 9.92 4.88
C ARG A 259 -10.31 9.71 5.67
N ILE A 260 -9.41 8.85 5.18
CA ILE A 260 -8.13 8.59 5.85
C ILE A 260 -7.15 9.77 5.71
N PHE A 261 -7.15 10.46 4.56
CA PHE A 261 -6.35 11.67 4.36
C PHE A 261 -6.77 12.76 5.35
N ASN A 262 -8.08 13.03 5.48
CA ASN A 262 -8.59 14.01 6.44
C ASN A 262 -8.14 13.69 7.87
N LYS A 263 -8.26 12.42 8.31
CA LYS A 263 -7.80 12.05 9.66
C LYS A 263 -6.30 12.20 9.85
N ALA A 264 -5.50 12.01 8.79
CA ALA A 264 -4.06 12.26 8.85
C ALA A 264 -3.76 13.76 9.00
N VAL A 265 -4.44 14.61 8.22
CA VAL A 265 -4.34 16.07 8.33
C VAL A 265 -4.79 16.56 9.71
N ASP A 266 -5.88 16.03 10.26
CA ASP A 266 -6.34 16.35 11.62
C ASP A 266 -5.29 15.98 12.69
N ALA A 267 -4.58 14.86 12.50
CA ALA A 267 -3.62 14.35 13.48
C ALA A 267 -2.24 15.00 13.39
N PHE A 268 -1.78 15.37 12.19
CA PHE A 268 -0.40 15.76 11.92
C PHE A 268 -0.26 17.14 11.23
N GLY A 269 -1.37 17.71 10.77
CA GLY A 269 -1.39 18.89 9.91
C GLY A 269 -1.08 18.56 8.45
N LEU A 270 -1.49 19.45 7.56
CA LEU A 270 -1.04 19.48 6.17
C LEU A 270 0.17 20.43 6.09
N PRO A 271 1.38 19.93 5.76
CA PRO A 271 2.53 20.82 5.58
C PRO A 271 2.36 21.72 4.35
N GLU A 272 3.19 22.75 4.27
CA GLU A 272 3.41 23.46 3.01
C GLU A 272 4.21 22.53 2.07
N ILE A 273 3.74 22.39 0.83
CA ILE A 273 4.28 21.41 -0.14
C ILE A 273 4.97 22.15 -1.29
N GLU A 274 6.30 22.04 -1.37
CA GLU A 274 7.07 22.33 -2.58
C GLU A 274 6.88 21.18 -3.59
N ARG A 275 6.11 21.42 -4.65
CA ARG A 275 5.85 20.46 -5.71
C ARG A 275 6.88 20.63 -6.83
N VAL A 276 7.58 19.56 -7.18
CA VAL A 276 8.66 19.57 -8.18
C VAL A 276 8.36 18.54 -9.28
N GLY A 277 8.48 18.94 -10.54
CA GLY A 277 8.30 18.06 -11.70
C GLY A 277 6.94 18.19 -12.40
N ASP A 278 6.47 17.11 -13.02
CA ASP A 278 5.24 17.11 -13.83
C ASP A 278 3.98 16.85 -13.01
N LEU A 279 3.20 17.90 -12.79
CA LEU A 279 1.98 17.90 -11.97
C LEU A 279 0.70 17.75 -12.78
N SER A 280 0.78 17.48 -14.09
CA SER A 280 -0.40 17.24 -14.92
C SER A 280 -1.22 16.05 -14.39
N GLU A 281 -2.54 16.13 -14.49
CA GLU A 281 -3.40 14.99 -14.14
C GLU A 281 -3.14 13.81 -15.09
N TYR A 282 -3.31 12.58 -14.60
CA TYR A 282 -3.23 11.38 -15.42
C TYR A 282 -4.30 11.40 -16.50
N GLU A 283 -3.89 11.18 -17.75
CA GLU A 283 -4.83 11.07 -18.85
C GLU A 283 -5.73 9.83 -18.69
N ASN A 284 -7.00 9.95 -19.08
CA ASN A 284 -7.99 8.87 -19.08
C ASN A 284 -8.23 8.20 -17.71
N TRP A 285 -7.94 8.91 -16.61
CA TRP A 285 -8.16 8.42 -15.26
C TRP A 285 -9.64 8.47 -14.86
N ARG A 286 -10.25 7.32 -14.56
CA ARG A 286 -11.70 7.17 -14.35
C ARG A 286 -12.13 7.49 -12.93
N ASN A 287 -11.29 7.19 -11.93
CA ASN A 287 -11.65 7.21 -10.50
C ASN A 287 -12.80 6.26 -10.12
N VAL A 288 -13.03 6.14 -8.81
CA VAL A 288 -14.22 5.47 -8.25
C VAL A 288 -15.42 6.42 -8.37
N PRO A 289 -16.63 5.91 -8.72
CA PRO A 289 -17.84 6.74 -8.73
C PRO A 289 -18.13 7.41 -7.37
N PRO A 290 -18.51 8.70 -7.34
CA PRO A 290 -18.84 9.40 -6.10
C PRO A 290 -19.92 8.69 -5.27
N GLY A 291 -19.71 8.62 -3.95
CA GLY A 291 -20.66 8.02 -3.01
C GLY A 291 -20.59 6.49 -2.90
N MET A 292 -19.77 5.83 -3.73
CA MET A 292 -19.51 4.39 -3.63
C MET A 292 -18.89 4.02 -2.26
N ASP A 293 -18.06 4.90 -1.71
CA ASP A 293 -17.47 4.76 -0.38
C ASP A 293 -18.53 4.59 0.72
N LYS A 294 -19.58 5.41 0.69
CA LYS A 294 -20.69 5.34 1.65
C LYS A 294 -21.56 4.10 1.47
N ALA A 295 -21.85 3.74 0.22
CA ALA A 295 -22.66 2.55 -0.07
C ALA A 295 -21.97 1.27 0.43
N LEU A 296 -20.65 1.18 0.28
CA LEU A 296 -19.88 0.02 0.70
C LEU A 296 -19.58 0.01 2.19
N ASP A 297 -19.42 1.17 2.84
CA ASP A 297 -19.33 1.28 4.31
C ASP A 297 -20.57 0.65 4.98
N ILE A 298 -21.78 0.91 4.46
CA ILE A 298 -23.02 0.22 4.91
C ILE A 298 -22.96 -1.29 4.65
N GLY A 299 -22.40 -1.71 3.52
CA GLY A 299 -22.22 -3.12 3.18
C GLY A 299 -21.22 -3.86 4.09
N GLU A 300 -20.17 -3.17 4.55
CA GLU A 300 -19.12 -3.72 5.42
C GLU A 300 -19.69 -4.18 6.79
N GLU A 301 -20.82 -3.62 7.25
CA GLU A 301 -21.54 -4.07 8.44
C GLU A 301 -22.00 -5.54 8.35
N PHE A 302 -22.35 -5.98 7.14
CA PHE A 302 -22.75 -7.35 6.84
C PHE A 302 -21.53 -8.21 6.49
N TYR A 303 -20.57 -8.33 7.41
CA TYR A 303 -19.31 -9.06 7.22
C TYR A 303 -19.44 -10.40 6.45
N ASN A 304 -20.44 -11.23 6.76
CA ASN A 304 -20.62 -12.53 6.08
C ASN A 304 -20.90 -12.36 4.58
N ILE A 305 -21.70 -11.35 4.20
CA ILE A 305 -22.02 -11.02 2.81
C ILE A 305 -20.77 -10.47 2.13
N SER A 306 -20.12 -9.48 2.73
CA SER A 306 -18.91 -8.84 2.17
C SER A 306 -17.74 -9.83 2.02
N ASN A 307 -17.60 -10.77 2.96
CA ASN A 307 -16.62 -11.85 2.88
C ASN A 307 -16.96 -12.85 1.75
N LEU A 308 -18.24 -13.19 1.55
CA LEU A 308 -18.66 -14.04 0.43
C LEU A 308 -18.46 -13.35 -0.93
N LEU A 309 -18.92 -12.10 -1.06
CA LEU A 309 -18.71 -11.28 -2.27
C LEU A 309 -17.23 -11.10 -2.56
N GLY A 310 -16.44 -10.84 -1.51
CA GLY A 310 -14.99 -10.82 -1.56
C GLY A 310 -14.41 -12.07 -2.22
N PHE A 311 -14.79 -13.26 -1.72
CA PHE A 311 -14.31 -14.54 -2.21
C PHE A 311 -14.74 -14.84 -3.65
N ILE A 312 -16.03 -14.70 -3.99
CA ILE A 312 -16.54 -15.10 -5.31
C ILE A 312 -16.03 -14.21 -6.45
N SER A 313 -15.50 -13.03 -6.13
CA SER A 313 -15.03 -12.03 -7.10
C SER A 313 -13.48 -11.91 -7.17
N SER A 314 -12.73 -12.82 -6.55
CA SER A 314 -11.25 -12.75 -6.53
C SER A 314 -10.62 -13.76 -7.48
N ASP A 315 -10.33 -13.43 -8.74
CA ASP A 315 -9.82 -14.39 -9.74
C ASP A 315 -8.34 -14.80 -9.58
N MET A 316 -8.03 -15.46 -8.45
CA MET A 316 -6.71 -15.96 -8.11
C MET A 316 -6.11 -16.93 -9.15
N ASP A 317 -4.81 -16.76 -9.39
CA ASP A 317 -3.98 -17.71 -10.12
C ASP A 317 -3.96 -19.10 -9.43
N PRO A 318 -3.84 -20.21 -10.19
CA PRO A 318 -3.84 -21.57 -9.64
C PRO A 318 -2.82 -21.82 -8.52
N TYR A 319 -1.72 -21.06 -8.46
CA TYR A 319 -0.76 -21.15 -7.34
C TYR A 319 -1.41 -20.89 -5.97
N PHE A 320 -2.44 -20.04 -5.92
CA PHE A 320 -3.23 -19.72 -4.73
C PHE A 320 -4.50 -20.57 -4.68
N GLU A 321 -4.34 -21.86 -4.39
CA GLU A 321 -5.46 -22.81 -4.33
C GLU A 321 -6.56 -22.37 -3.35
N VAL A 322 -7.81 -22.57 -3.73
CA VAL A 322 -8.97 -22.37 -2.85
C VAL A 322 -8.85 -23.29 -1.62
N ARG A 323 -8.96 -22.72 -0.42
CA ARG A 323 -9.19 -23.49 0.81
C ARG A 323 -10.60 -24.06 0.75
N THR A 324 -10.80 -25.29 1.22
CA THR A 324 -12.09 -25.98 1.15
C THR A 324 -13.25 -25.09 1.62
N ILE A 325 -14.05 -24.63 0.66
CA ILE A 325 -15.25 -23.80 0.88
C ILE A 325 -16.45 -24.57 0.30
N ALA A 326 -17.63 -24.34 0.85
CA ALA A 326 -18.88 -24.98 0.42
C ALA A 326 -19.06 -24.96 -1.11
N CYS A 327 -19.53 -26.09 -1.67
CA CYS A 327 -19.70 -26.28 -3.12
C CYS A 327 -20.52 -25.16 -3.78
N PHE A 328 -21.53 -24.63 -3.07
CA PHE A 328 -22.36 -23.52 -3.53
C PHE A 328 -21.54 -22.25 -3.84
N ALA A 329 -20.65 -21.83 -2.95
CA ALA A 329 -19.83 -20.63 -3.16
C ALA A 329 -18.81 -20.84 -4.30
N GLN A 330 -18.30 -22.07 -4.48
CA GLN A 330 -17.46 -22.39 -5.63
C GLN A 330 -18.21 -22.32 -6.96
N ALA A 331 -19.48 -22.75 -6.98
CA ALA A 331 -20.33 -22.64 -8.16
C ALA A 331 -20.61 -21.16 -8.51
N LEU A 332 -20.98 -20.34 -7.52
CA LEU A 332 -21.17 -18.89 -7.72
C LEU A 332 -19.91 -18.21 -8.28
N ARG A 333 -18.74 -18.57 -7.75
CA ARG A 333 -17.46 -18.02 -8.20
C ARG A 333 -17.19 -18.30 -9.69
N LYS A 334 -17.54 -19.49 -10.20
CA LYS A 334 -17.38 -19.82 -11.64
C LYS A 334 -18.22 -18.94 -12.57
N LEU A 335 -19.31 -18.36 -12.05
CA LEU A 335 -20.16 -17.43 -12.79
C LEU A 335 -19.69 -15.97 -12.63
N MET A 336 -19.33 -15.57 -11.41
CA MET A 336 -19.00 -14.19 -11.08
C MET A 336 -17.68 -13.71 -11.66
N VAL A 337 -16.64 -14.57 -11.69
CA VAL A 337 -15.32 -14.18 -12.17
C VAL A 337 -15.34 -13.75 -13.65
N PRO A 338 -15.89 -14.54 -14.60
CA PRO A 338 -15.98 -14.10 -15.99
C PRO A 338 -16.78 -12.82 -16.16
N LEU A 339 -17.89 -12.69 -15.43
CA LEU A 339 -18.74 -11.50 -15.47
C LEU A 339 -17.97 -10.24 -15.03
N GLN A 340 -17.23 -10.33 -13.92
CA GLN A 340 -16.41 -9.23 -13.43
C GLN A 340 -15.36 -8.79 -14.46
N LYS A 341 -14.69 -9.73 -15.14
CA LYS A 341 -13.72 -9.38 -16.18
C LYS A 341 -14.35 -8.64 -17.35
N VAL A 342 -15.55 -9.07 -17.76
CA VAL A 342 -16.30 -8.39 -18.81
C VAL A 342 -16.67 -6.98 -18.37
N LEU A 343 -17.19 -6.81 -17.15
CA LEU A 343 -17.54 -5.50 -16.60
C LEU A 343 -16.31 -4.57 -16.51
N SER A 344 -15.20 -5.06 -15.97
CA SER A 344 -13.95 -4.31 -15.86
C SER A 344 -13.44 -3.83 -17.23
N ARG A 345 -13.47 -4.69 -18.26
CA ARG A 345 -13.08 -4.33 -19.64
C ARG A 345 -14.03 -3.34 -20.31
N MET A 346 -15.28 -3.32 -19.88
CA MET A 346 -16.29 -2.35 -20.31
C MET A 346 -16.23 -1.04 -19.52
N GLY A 347 -15.32 -0.94 -18.55
CA GLY A 347 -15.16 0.25 -17.70
C GLY A 347 -16.16 0.36 -16.54
N PHE A 348 -16.82 -0.75 -16.17
CA PHE A 348 -17.79 -0.83 -15.08
C PHE A 348 -17.24 -1.50 -13.83
#